data_AF-A0A1F8Q370-F1
#
_entry.id   AF-A0A1F8Q370-F1
#
_cell.length_a   1.000
_cell.length_b   1.000
_cell.length_c   1.000
_cell.angle_alpha   90.00
_cell.angle_beta   90.00
_cell.angle_gamma   90.00
#
_symmetry.space_group_name_H-M   'P 1'
#
loop_
_entity.id
_entity.type
_entity.pdbx_description
1 polymer ?
#
loop_
_entity_poly.entity_id
_entity_poly.type
_entity_poly.pdbx_seq_one_letter_code
_entity_poly.pdbx_strand_id
1 'polypeptide(L)' 'MNANTSDTPIPFQLAEKLCGEIRTETEANWYTESARWCLNCQKSAVGNLEQRGFLRQPGNRGCALVNARFDVGLAPG' A
#
# COMPACT_ATOMS: atom_id res chain seq x y z
N MET A 1 6.31 -27.15 -3.41
CA MET A 1 5.82 -26.09 -2.48
C MET A 1 5.91 -24.80 -3.24
N ASN A 2 4.79 -24.30 -3.78
CA ASN A 2 4.78 -23.06 -4.55
C ASN A 2 4.77 -21.92 -3.52
N ALA A 3 5.88 -21.20 -3.42
CA ALA A 3 5.96 -20.00 -2.59
C ALA A 3 4.97 -18.98 -3.15
N ASN A 4 3.82 -18.88 -2.51
CA ASN A 4 2.85 -17.84 -2.77
C ASN A 4 3.54 -16.54 -2.33
N THR A 5 4.03 -15.75 -3.29
CA THR A 5 4.76 -14.49 -3.05
C THR A 5 3.94 -13.47 -2.25
N SER A 6 2.64 -13.74 -2.05
CA SER A 6 1.66 -12.95 -1.32
C SER A 6 1.89 -12.84 0.19
N ASP A 7 2.76 -13.66 0.79
CA ASP A 7 3.06 -13.65 2.24
C ASP A 7 4.35 -12.94 2.63
N THR A 8 5.12 -12.40 1.67
CA THR A 8 6.39 -11.70 1.98
C THR A 8 6.10 -10.41 2.75
N PRO A 9 6.61 -10.24 3.99
CA PRO A 9 6.45 -9.00 4.72
C PRO A 9 7.08 -7.82 3.98
N ILE A 10 6.38 -6.68 3.94
CA ILE A 10 6.91 -5.45 3.35
C ILE A 10 7.66 -4.70 4.48
N PRO A 11 8.96 -4.38 4.33
CA PRO A 11 9.65 -3.53 5.30
C PRO A 11 8.89 -2.22 5.54
N PHE A 12 8.79 -1.77 6.79
CA PHE A 12 7.98 -0.59 7.16
C PHE A 12 8.29 0.63 6.30
N GLN A 13 9.57 0.97 6.18
CA GLN A 13 10.02 2.13 5.39
C GLN A 13 9.66 1.99 3.91
N LEU A 14 9.64 0.77 3.38
CA LEU A 14 9.22 0.52 2.01
C LEU A 14 7.70 0.64 1.86
N ALA A 15 6.92 0.08 2.79
CA ALA A 15 5.47 0.24 2.80
C ALA A 15 5.04 1.72 2.91
N GLU A 16 5.74 2.48 3.75
CA GLU A 16 5.57 3.93 3.89
C GLU A 16 5.90 4.66 2.57
N LYS A 17 7.06 4.38 1.98
CA LYS A 17 7.49 4.96 0.70
C LYS A 17 6.46 4.70 -0.40
N LEU A 18 6.06 3.43 -0.59
CA LEU A 18 5.06 3.04 -1.58
C LEU A 18 3.71 3.71 -1.32
N CYS A 19 3.29 3.81 -0.05
CA CYS A 19 2.09 4.53 0.33
C CYS A 19 2.16 6.02 -0.03
N GLY A 20 3.34 6.65 0.07
CA GLY A 20 3.59 8.01 -0.39
C GLY A 20 3.47 8.15 -1.90
N GLU A 21 4.15 7.30 -2.66
CA GLU A 21 4.13 7.28 -4.13
C GLU A 21 2.70 7.13 -4.68
N ILE A 22 1.96 6.14 -4.17
CA ILE A 22 0.56 5.90 -4.54
C ILE A 22 -0.30 7.12 -4.25
N ARG A 23 -0.05 7.83 -3.13
CA ARG A 23 -0.82 9.04 -2.80
C ARG A 23 -0.64 10.12 -3.86
N THR A 24 0.60 10.41 -4.23
CA THR A 24 0.92 11.36 -5.30
C THR A 24 0.28 10.96 -6.63
N GLU A 25 0.31 9.67 -6.99
CA GLU A 25 -0.35 9.18 -8.21
C GLU A 25 -1.88 9.33 -8.16
N THR A 26 -2.49 9.10 -7.00
CA THR A 26 -3.94 9.19 -6.81
C THR A 26 -4.45 10.62 -6.82
N GLU A 27 -3.62 11.61 -6.47
CA GLU A 27 -3.96 13.04 -6.63
C GLU A 27 -4.16 13.41 -8.10
N ALA A 28 -3.32 12.84 -8.99
CA ALA A 28 -3.47 13.02 -10.44
C ALA A 28 -4.66 12.23 -11.03
N ASN A 29 -5.07 11.13 -10.39
CA ASN A 29 -6.09 10.19 -10.87
C ASN A 29 -7.28 10.04 -9.90
N TRP A 30 -7.72 11.17 -9.33
CA TRP A 30 -8.69 11.23 -8.23
C TRP A 30 -10.04 10.54 -8.51
N TYR A 31 -10.39 10.35 -9.79
CA TYR A 31 -11.63 9.73 -10.23
C TYR A 31 -11.63 8.19 -10.16
N THR A 32 -10.48 7.56 -9.95
CA THR A 32 -10.34 6.09 -9.90
C THR A 32 -10.78 5.51 -8.56
N GLU A 33 -11.24 4.26 -8.54
CA GLU A 33 -11.58 3.55 -7.30
C GLU A 33 -10.38 3.44 -6.34
N SER A 34 -9.17 3.23 -6.88
CA SER A 34 -7.93 3.24 -6.11
C SER A 34 -7.68 4.58 -5.42
N ALA A 35 -7.96 5.70 -6.09
CA ALA A 35 -7.86 7.02 -5.50
C ALA A 35 -8.91 7.25 -4.41
N ARG A 36 -10.15 6.77 -4.59
CA ARG A 36 -11.16 6.82 -3.52
C ARG A 36 -10.74 6.03 -2.28
N TRP A 37 -10.19 4.83 -2.47
CA TRP A 37 -9.63 4.03 -1.38
C TRP A 37 -8.50 4.77 -0.64
N CYS A 38 -7.56 5.34 -1.40
CA CYS A 38 -6.44 6.12 -0.86
C CYS A 38 -6.93 7.33 -0.04
N LEU A 39 -7.87 8.10 -0.59
CA LEU A 39 -8.47 9.26 0.08
C LEU A 39 -9.20 8.87 1.37
N ASN A 40 -9.94 7.75 1.38
CA ASN A 40 -10.63 7.27 2.57
C ASN A 40 -9.63 6.86 3.68
N CYS A 41 -8.54 6.19 3.30
CA CYS A 41 -7.44 5.86 4.20
C CYS A 41 -6.81 7.12 4.79
N GLN A 42 -6.57 8.16 3.97
CA GLN A 42 -6.02 9.44 4.43
C GLN A 42 -6.93 10.16 5.42
N LYS A 43 -8.24 10.21 5.14
CA LYS A 43 -9.24 10.79 6.04
C LYS A 43 -9.28 10.03 7.37
N SER A 44 -9.28 8.70 7.32
CA SER A 44 -9.36 7.83 8.49
C SER A 44 -8.09 7.87 9.35
N ALA A 45 -6.91 8.01 8.75
CA ALA A 45 -5.64 8.02 9.46
C ALA A 45 -5.30 9.37 10.11
N VAL A 46 -5.97 10.46 9.72
CA VAL A 46 -5.76 11.82 10.27
C VAL A 46 -4.27 12.22 10.30
N GLY A 47 -3.51 11.80 9.29
CA GLY A 47 -2.06 12.05 9.21
C GLY A 47 -1.18 11.10 10.03
N ASN A 48 -1.73 10.26 10.91
CA ASN A 48 -0.98 9.29 11.69
C ASN A 48 -0.54 8.10 10.82
N LEU A 49 0.77 7.88 10.72
CA LEU A 49 1.35 6.77 9.97
C LEU A 49 0.97 5.40 10.57
N GLU A 50 0.81 5.31 11.89
CA GLU A 50 0.44 4.09 12.60
C GLU A 50 -1.01 3.65 12.30
N GLN A 51 -1.84 4.56 11.78
CA GLN A 51 -3.23 4.29 11.42
C GLN A 51 -3.42 3.98 9.94
N ARG A 52 -2.33 3.92 9.15
CA ARG A 52 -2.39 3.70 7.71
C ARG A 52 -2.80 2.27 7.39
N GLY A 53 -3.52 2.13 6.28
CA GLY A 53 -4.08 0.85 5.83
C GLY A 53 -3.06 -0.28 5.75
N PHE A 54 -1.80 0.00 5.35
CA PHE A 54 -0.77 -1.03 5.25
C PHE A 54 -0.44 -1.70 6.60
N LEU A 55 -0.62 -1.02 7.73
CA LEU A 55 -0.37 -1.58 9.08
C LEU A 55 -1.56 -2.38 9.65
N ARG A 56 -2.71 -2.41 8.97
CA ARG A 56 -3.92 -3.08 9.49
C ARG A 56 -3.85 -4.61 9.46
N GLN A 57 -2.82 -5.17 8.84
CA GLN A 57 -2.58 -6.61 8.76
C GLN A 57 -1.10 -6.91 9.06
N PRO A 58 -0.76 -8.11 9.56
CA PRO A 58 0.61 -8.53 9.78
C PRO A 58 1.50 -8.35 8.55
N GLY A 59 2.79 -8.08 8.77
CA GLY A 59 3.78 -7.93 7.70
C GLY A 59 3.59 -6.68 6.83
N ASN A 60 2.87 -5.67 7.31
CA ASN A 60 2.57 -4.43 6.60
C ASN A 60 1.79 -4.65 5.28
N ARG A 61 0.96 -5.71 5.23
CA ARG A 61 0.19 -6.14 4.04
C ARG A 61 -1.26 -5.67 4.02
N GLY A 62 -1.64 -4.72 4.87
CA GLY A 62 -3.06 -4.33 5.04
C GLY A 62 -3.63 -3.46 3.90
N CYS A 63 -2.83 -3.04 2.92
CA CYS A 63 -3.27 -2.20 1.81
C CYS A 63 -3.03 -2.89 0.47
N ALA A 64 -4.09 -3.21 -0.25
CA ALA A 64 -4.01 -3.88 -1.55
C ALA A 64 -3.18 -3.10 -2.59
N LEU A 65 -3.21 -1.75 -2.55
CA LEU A 65 -2.42 -0.93 -3.48
C LEU A 65 -0.91 -1.01 -3.19
N VAL A 66 -0.54 -1.00 -1.90
CA VAL A 66 0.86 -1.15 -1.48
C VAL A 66 1.36 -2.56 -1.81
N ASN A 67 0.53 -3.58 -1.56
CA ASN A 67 0.84 -4.97 -1.89
C ASN A 67 1.05 -5.14 -3.40
N ALA A 68 0.14 -4.62 -4.22
CA ALA A 68 0.26 -4.71 -5.68
C ALA A 68 1.56 -4.06 -6.19
N ARG A 69 1.93 -2.88 -5.66
CA ARG A 69 3.16 -2.19 -6.06
C ARG A 69 4.42 -2.95 -5.63
N PHE A 70 4.40 -3.52 -4.43
CA PHE A 70 5.50 -4.35 -3.92
C PHE A 70 5.64 -5.65 -4.70
N ASP A 71 4.53 -6.33 -4.97
CA ASP A 71 4.50 -7.63 -5.65
C ASP A 71 4.95 -7.50 -7.11
N VAL A 72 4.65 -6.38 -7.78
CA VAL A 72 5.22 -6.05 -9.11
C VAL A 72 6.73 -5.86 -9.05
N GLY A 73 7.26 -5.23 -8.01
CA GLY A 73 8.71 -5.08 -7.80
C GLY A 73 9.44 -6.37 -7.41
N LEU A 74 8.71 -7.38 -6.95
CA LEU A 74 9.20 -8.73 -6.66
C LEU A 74 9.08 -9.70 -7.84
N ALA A 75 8.38 -9.32 -8.91
CA ALA A 75 8.34 -10.14 -10.11
C ALA A 75 9.75 -10.18 -10.73
N PRO A 76 10.31 -11.37 -11.02
CA PRO A 76 11.56 -11.43 -11.76
C PRO A 76 11.30 -10.84 -13.15
N GLY A 77 11.92 -9.70 -13.43
CA GLY A 77 12.10 -9.23 -14.80
C GLY A 77 13.00 -10.18 -15.57
#